data_AF-A6IEZ4-F1
#
_entry.id   AF-A6IEZ4-F1
#
_cell.length_a   1.000
_cell.length_b   1.000
_cell.length_c   1.000
_cell.angle_alpha   90.00
_cell.angle_beta   90.00
_cell.angle_gamma   90.00
#
_symmetry.space_group_name_H-M   'P 1'
#
loop_
_entity.id
_entity.type
_entity.pdbx_description
1 polymer ?
#
loop_
_entity_poly.entity_id
_entity_poly.type
_entity_poly.pdbx_seq_one_letter_code
_entity_poly.pdbx_strand_id
1 'polypeptide(L)'
;MWQFCILCLCVLMAFVTTDPTVTFLEQTPRWRLVPRGQAANLRCILKNSQYPFMSWYQQDLQKQLQWLVTLRSPGDKEVKSLPGVDYLATRVSDTELRLQVANMSQGRTLYCTCSRDTV
;
A
#
# COMPACT_ATOMS: atom_id res chain seq x y z
N MET A 1 9.29 58.42 4.09
CA MET A 1 9.25 57.28 5.04
C MET A 1 7.95 56.47 4.88
N TRP A 2 7.59 56.05 3.65
CA TRP A 2 6.36 55.28 3.41
C TRP A 2 6.49 54.36 2.18
N GLN A 3 7.70 53.86 1.90
CA GLN A 3 7.94 52.97 0.75
C GLN A 3 8.56 51.62 1.14
N PHE A 4 9.00 51.47 2.39
CA PHE A 4 9.63 50.23 2.89
C PHE A 4 8.64 49.28 3.58
N CYS A 5 7.39 49.70 3.81
CA CYS A 5 6.40 48.88 4.52
C CYS A 5 5.71 47.83 3.62
N ILE A 6 5.69 48.05 2.30
CA ILE A 6 4.91 47.22 1.37
C ILE A 6 5.70 45.98 0.91
N LEU A 7 7.04 46.05 0.88
CA LEU A 7 7.88 44.95 0.39
C LEU A 7 8.10 43.82 1.41
N CYS A 8 7.86 44.05 2.71
CA CYS A 8 7.96 42.99 3.73
C CYS A 8 6.70 42.12 3.85
N LEU A 9 5.54 42.55 3.32
CA LEU A 9 4.30 41.79 3.47
C LEU A 9 4.14 40.67 2.44
N CYS A 10 4.80 40.76 1.28
CA CYS A 10 4.64 39.79 0.19
C CYS A 10 5.48 38.50 0.39
N VAL A 11 6.49 38.53 1.27
CA VAL A 11 7.42 37.39 1.44
C VAL A 11 6.91 36.36 2.46
N LEU A 12 5.90 36.69 3.27
CA LEU A 12 5.41 35.83 4.35
C LEU A 12 4.18 34.97 4.00
N MET A 13 3.63 35.08 2.79
CA MET A 13 2.42 34.37 2.37
C MET A 13 2.66 33.46 1.15
N ALA A 14 3.85 32.86 1.04
CA ALA A 14 3.99 31.65 0.23
C ALA A 14 3.40 30.47 1.02
N PHE A 15 2.06 30.44 1.15
CA PHE A 15 1.39 29.22 1.53
C PHE A 15 1.63 28.20 0.41
N VAL A 16 2.59 27.30 0.64
CA VAL A 16 2.68 26.06 -0.11
C VAL A 16 1.39 25.30 0.20
N THR A 17 0.38 25.47 -0.65
CA THR A 17 -0.77 24.58 -0.65
C THR A 17 -0.21 23.22 -1.08
N THR A 18 0.00 22.33 -0.12
CA THR A 18 0.26 20.93 -0.46
C THR A 18 -1.01 20.42 -1.10
N ASP A 19 -0.96 20.16 -2.40
CA ASP A 19 -2.02 19.46 -3.12
C ASP A 19 -2.40 18.22 -2.30
N PRO A 20 -3.68 18.02 -1.92
CA PRO A 20 -4.07 16.83 -1.18
C PRO A 20 -3.57 15.61 -1.93
N THR A 21 -2.64 14.87 -1.32
CA THR A 21 -2.13 13.64 -1.89
C THR A 21 -3.31 12.72 -2.18
N VAL A 22 -3.64 12.57 -3.46
CA VAL A 22 -4.71 11.68 -3.90
C VAL A 22 -4.34 10.28 -3.44
N THR A 23 -5.01 9.83 -2.38
CA THR A 23 -4.74 8.54 -1.77
C THR A 23 -5.53 7.50 -2.52
N PHE A 24 -4.87 6.70 -3.37
CA PHE A 24 -5.52 5.67 -4.16
C PHE A 24 -5.88 4.42 -3.35
N LEU A 25 -5.11 4.15 -2.29
CA LEU A 25 -5.28 2.99 -1.41
C LEU A 25 -4.85 3.29 0.01
N GLU A 26 -5.38 2.53 0.96
CA GLU A 26 -5.02 2.59 2.37
C GLU A 26 -4.62 1.19 2.86
N GLN A 27 -3.37 1.03 3.30
CA GLN A 27 -2.83 -0.23 3.80
C GLN A 27 -2.80 -0.24 5.33
N THR A 28 -3.33 -1.30 5.95
CA THR A 28 -3.40 -1.47 7.41
C THR A 28 -3.12 -2.93 7.82
N PRO A 29 -2.35 -3.17 8.90
CA PRO A 29 -1.55 -2.22 9.67
C PRO A 29 -0.29 -1.75 8.93
N ARG A 30 0.30 -0.63 9.36
CA ARG A 30 1.59 -0.14 8.84
C ARG A 30 2.75 -1.03 9.23
N TRP A 31 2.71 -1.59 10.45
CA TRP A 31 3.68 -2.55 10.95
C TRP A 31 2.96 -3.49 11.93
N ARG A 32 3.48 -4.71 12.06
CA ARG A 32 2.99 -5.68 13.03
C ARG A 32 4.12 -6.62 13.43
N LEU A 33 4.30 -6.80 14.73
CA LEU A 33 5.17 -7.85 15.26
C LEU A 33 4.36 -9.15 15.30
N VAL A 34 4.92 -10.21 14.73
CA VAL A 34 4.25 -11.51 14.59
C VAL A 34 5.16 -12.57 15.22
N PRO A 35 4.69 -13.30 16.24
CA PRO A 35 5.42 -14.45 16.77
C PRO A 35 5.66 -15.50 15.68
N ARG A 36 6.80 -16.20 15.75
CA ARG A 36 7.09 -17.29 14.81
C ARG A 36 5.98 -18.33 14.80
N GLY A 37 5.61 -18.79 13.61
CA GLY A 37 4.54 -19.78 13.41
C GLY A 37 3.13 -19.22 13.46
N GLN A 38 2.94 -17.93 13.79
CA GLN A 38 1.62 -17.30 13.70
C GLN A 38 1.40 -16.64 12.34
N ALA A 39 0.13 -16.53 11.97
CA ALA A 39 -0.30 -15.80 10.79
C ALA A 39 -0.68 -14.36 11.13
N ALA A 40 -0.46 -13.45 10.18
CA ALA A 40 -0.91 -12.07 10.24
C ALA A 40 -1.78 -11.74 9.03
N ASN A 41 -2.76 -10.86 9.24
CA ASN A 41 -3.60 -10.33 8.17
C ASN A 41 -3.27 -8.87 7.93
N LEU A 42 -2.99 -8.55 6.67
CA LEU A 42 -2.90 -7.20 6.15
C LEU A 42 -4.13 -6.92 5.29
N ARG A 43 -4.60 -5.67 5.34
CA ARG A 43 -5.71 -5.17 4.55
C ARG A 43 -5.22 -4.04 3.67
N CYS A 44 -5.70 -4.02 2.44
CA CYS A 44 -5.55 -2.91 1.54
C CYS A 44 -6.93 -2.48 1.07
N ILE A 45 -7.26 -1.21 1.29
CA ILE A 45 -8.55 -0.62 0.95
C ILE A 45 -8.37 0.36 -0.21
N LEU A 46 -8.93 0.01 -1.36
CA LEU A 46 -9.01 0.87 -2.53
C LEU A 46 -9.92 2.07 -2.23
N LYS A 47 -9.43 3.26 -2.54
CA LYS A 47 -10.18 4.53 -2.41
C LYS A 47 -10.64 5.06 -3.76
N ASN A 48 -10.04 4.58 -4.85
CA ASN A 48 -10.38 4.98 -6.21
C ASN A 48 -10.73 3.76 -7.06
N SER A 49 -12.02 3.60 -7.35
CA SER A 49 -12.56 2.48 -8.13
C SER A 49 -12.14 2.48 -9.61
N GLN A 50 -11.51 3.54 -10.12
CA GLN A 50 -10.96 3.56 -11.47
C GLN A 50 -9.77 2.60 -11.64
N TYR A 51 -9.19 2.10 -10.56
CA TYR A 51 -8.02 1.21 -10.56
C TYR A 51 -8.39 -0.15 -9.94
N PRO A 52 -9.23 -0.97 -10.61
CA PRO A 52 -9.87 -2.11 -9.98
C PRO A 52 -8.91 -3.28 -9.72
N PHE A 53 -7.80 -3.37 -10.46
CA PHE A 53 -6.78 -4.39 -10.22
C PHE A 53 -5.98 -3.99 -8.99
N MET A 54 -5.98 -4.83 -7.97
CA MET A 54 -5.20 -4.62 -6.75
C MET A 54 -4.16 -5.72 -6.62
N SER A 55 -2.96 -5.34 -6.21
CA SER A 55 -1.82 -6.24 -6.18
C SER A 55 -1.08 -6.16 -4.86
N TRP A 56 -0.46 -7.26 -4.47
CA TRP A 56 0.53 -7.28 -3.39
C TRP A 56 1.92 -7.54 -3.96
N TYR A 57 2.89 -6.85 -3.40
CA TYR A 57 4.32 -7.02 -3.64
C TYR A 57 5.02 -7.23 -2.29
N GLN A 58 6.07 -8.04 -2.29
CA GLN A 58 7.03 -8.03 -1.21
C GLN A 58 8.28 -7.28 -1.66
N GLN A 59 8.95 -6.63 -0.72
CA GLN A 59 10.28 -6.09 -0.96
C GLN A 59 11.32 -7.07 -0.40
N ASP A 60 12.28 -7.45 -1.25
CA ASP A 60 13.40 -8.30 -0.83
C ASP A 60 14.52 -7.51 -0.12
N LEU A 61 15.56 -8.23 0.30
CA LEU A 61 16.71 -7.63 1.01
C LEU A 61 17.49 -6.63 0.15
N GLN A 62 17.39 -6.73 -1.18
CA GLN A 62 17.99 -5.81 -2.15
C GLN A 62 17.07 -4.63 -2.49
N LYS A 63 15.96 -4.47 -1.74
CA LYS A 63 14.94 -3.44 -1.92
C LYS A 63 14.15 -3.57 -3.24
N GLN A 64 14.26 -4.69 -3.95
CA GLN A 64 13.49 -4.93 -5.17
C GLN A 64 12.07 -5.36 -4.84
N LEU A 65 11.10 -4.86 -5.60
CA LEU A 65 9.71 -5.27 -5.49
C LEU A 65 9.51 -6.57 -6.25
N GLN A 66 9.17 -7.63 -5.53
CA GLN A 66 8.79 -8.90 -6.08
C GLN A 66 7.27 -9.00 -6.05
N TRP A 67 6.67 -9.18 -7.23
CA TRP A 67 5.24 -9.37 -7.39
C TRP A 67 4.78 -10.63 -6.64
N LEU A 68 3.70 -10.51 -5.87
CA LEU A 68 3.04 -11.65 -5.26
C LEU A 68 1.83 -12.07 -6.08
N VAL A 69 0.87 -11.18 -6.25
CA VAL A 69 -0.47 -11.48 -6.76
C VAL A 69 -1.13 -10.22 -7.29
N THR A 70 -2.04 -10.38 -8.26
CA THR A 70 -2.97 -9.34 -8.72
C THR A 70 -4.38 -9.92 -8.80
N LEU A 71 -5.33 -9.37 -8.03
CA LEU A 71 -6.73 -9.82 -8.04
C LEU A 71 -7.67 -8.67 -8.42
N ARG A 72 -8.82 -8.99 -9.02
CA ARG A 72 -9.79 -7.99 -9.49
C ARG A 72 -11.17 -8.17 -8.88
N SER A 73 -11.71 -9.37 -8.95
CA SER A 73 -13.11 -9.63 -8.67
C SER A 73 -13.31 -10.10 -7.22
N PRO A 74 -14.37 -9.65 -6.52
CA PRO A 74 -14.72 -10.18 -5.21
C PRO A 74 -14.82 -11.71 -5.24
N GLY A 75 -14.20 -12.36 -4.26
CA GLY A 75 -14.12 -13.83 -4.17
C GLY A 75 -12.85 -14.42 -4.78
N ASP A 76 -12.10 -13.67 -5.60
CA ASP A 76 -10.80 -14.11 -6.11
C ASP A 76 -9.87 -14.45 -4.95
N LYS A 77 -9.13 -15.57 -5.08
CA LYS A 77 -8.15 -16.03 -4.11
C LYS A 77 -6.94 -16.60 -4.81
N GLU A 78 -5.76 -16.32 -4.27
CA GLU A 78 -4.52 -16.89 -4.76
C GLU A 78 -3.60 -17.23 -3.59
N VAL A 79 -2.98 -18.41 -3.68
CA VAL A 79 -1.98 -18.88 -2.73
C VAL A 79 -0.62 -18.78 -3.38
N LYS A 80 0.33 -18.19 -2.67
CA LYS A 80 1.72 -18.10 -3.11
C LYS A 80 2.66 -18.46 -1.97
N SER A 81 3.40 -19.54 -2.17
CA SER A 81 4.43 -20.00 -1.24
C SER A 81 5.80 -19.60 -1.77
N LEU A 82 6.60 -18.98 -0.90
CA LEU A 82 8.00 -18.67 -1.15
C LEU A 82 8.86 -19.26 -0.02
N PRO A 83 10.17 -19.40 -0.21
CA PRO A 83 11.04 -19.89 0.85
C PRO A 83 10.85 -19.10 2.16
N GLY A 84 10.40 -19.79 3.20
CA GLY A 84 10.18 -19.24 4.54
C GLY A 84 9.00 -18.28 4.70
N VAL A 85 7.99 -18.34 3.82
CA VAL A 85 6.72 -17.62 3.99
C VAL A 85 5.62 -18.17 3.07
N ASP A 86 4.39 -18.21 3.57
CA ASP A 86 3.20 -18.50 2.77
C ASP A 86 2.27 -17.31 2.74
N TYR A 87 1.73 -17.01 1.55
CA TYR A 87 0.78 -15.93 1.32
C TYR A 87 -0.56 -16.51 0.84
N LEU A 88 -1.65 -16.03 1.43
CA LEU A 88 -3.00 -16.21 0.92
C LEU A 88 -3.60 -14.82 0.68
N ALA A 89 -3.77 -14.46 -0.58
CA ALA A 89 -4.47 -13.25 -0.97
C ALA A 89 -5.93 -13.55 -1.24
N THR A 90 -6.81 -12.63 -0.84
CA THR A 90 -8.25 -12.75 -1.04
C THR A 90 -8.82 -11.38 -1.38
N ARG A 91 -9.50 -11.28 -2.51
CA ARG A 91 -10.32 -10.11 -2.84
C ARG A 91 -11.64 -10.23 -2.07
N VAL A 92 -11.72 -9.52 -0.95
CA VAL A 92 -12.86 -9.63 -0.01
C VAL A 92 -14.08 -8.88 -0.56
N SER A 93 -13.85 -7.75 -1.23
CA SER A 93 -14.87 -6.93 -1.88
C SER A 93 -14.25 -6.17 -3.06
N ASP A 94 -15.04 -5.35 -3.74
CA ASP A 94 -14.54 -4.46 -4.80
C ASP A 94 -13.50 -3.47 -4.28
N THR A 95 -13.46 -3.22 -2.97
CA THR A 95 -12.54 -2.27 -2.36
C THR A 95 -11.46 -2.91 -1.50
N GLU A 96 -11.65 -4.13 -0.98
CA GLU A 96 -10.71 -4.75 -0.05
C GLU A 96 -9.93 -5.91 -0.68
N LEU A 97 -8.61 -5.77 -0.70
CA LEU A 97 -7.67 -6.87 -0.93
C LEU A 97 -6.98 -7.23 0.39
N ARG A 98 -7.22 -8.44 0.88
CA ARG A 98 -6.62 -8.96 2.10
C ARG A 98 -5.45 -9.88 1.76
N LEU A 99 -4.38 -9.78 2.54
CA LEU A 99 -3.23 -10.68 2.48
C LEU A 99 -3.03 -11.31 3.85
N GLN A 100 -3.21 -12.63 3.93
CA GLN A 100 -2.77 -13.41 5.06
C GLN A 100 -1.33 -13.87 4.80
N VAL A 101 -0.46 -13.66 5.79
CA VAL A 101 0.94 -14.07 5.75
C VAL A 101 1.17 -15.06 6.88
N ALA A 102 1.65 -16.26 6.56
CA ALA A 102 1.89 -17.35 7.50
C ALA A 102 3.30 -17.92 7.33
N ASN A 103 3.75 -18.74 8.29
CA ASN A 103 5.03 -19.44 8.25
C ASN A 103 6.24 -18.53 8.00
N MET A 104 6.16 -17.27 8.43
CA MET A 104 7.18 -16.25 8.22
C MET A 104 8.40 -16.52 9.09
N SER A 105 9.55 -16.79 8.46
CA SER A 105 10.82 -17.02 9.17
C SER A 105 11.55 -15.72 9.55
N GLN A 106 11.36 -14.66 8.77
CA GLN A 106 12.03 -13.36 8.90
C GLN A 106 11.07 -12.22 8.54
N GLY A 107 11.28 -11.04 9.12
CA GLY A 107 10.47 -9.85 8.84
C GLY A 107 10.52 -9.43 7.37
N ARG A 108 9.41 -8.92 6.84
CA ARG A 108 9.26 -8.50 5.44
C ARG A 108 8.49 -7.19 5.34
N THR A 109 8.78 -6.44 4.29
CA THR A 109 8.00 -5.25 3.91
C THR A 109 7.09 -5.63 2.76
N LEU A 110 5.80 -5.30 2.90
CA LEU A 110 4.75 -5.63 1.93
C LEU A 110 4.09 -4.35 1.44
N TYR A 111 3.85 -4.28 0.15
CA TYR A 111 3.26 -3.14 -0.52
C TYR A 111 2.01 -3.56 -1.28
N CYS A 112 0.91 -2.86 -1.02
CA CYS A 112 -0.27 -2.93 -1.86
C CYS A 112 -0.22 -1.84 -2.94
N THR A 113 -0.63 -2.18 -4.15
CA THR A 113 -0.79 -1.25 -5.26
C THR A 113 -2.13 -1.45 -5.97
N CYS A 114 -2.51 -0.50 -6.82
CA CYS A 114 -3.68 -0.64 -7.69
C CYS A 114 -3.38 -0.09 -9.10
N SER A 115 -4.00 -0.66 -10.12
CA SER A 115 -3.82 -0.28 -11.52
C SER A 115 -5.14 -0.34 -12.33
N ARG A 116 -5.16 0.36 -13.47
CA ARG A 116 -6.27 0.29 -14.44
C ARG A 116 -6.25 -1.03 -15.21
N ASP A 117 -5.05 -1.48 -15.56
CA ASP A 117 -4.78 -2.67 -16.35
C ASP A 117 -3.69 -3.52 -15.68
N THR A 118 -3.56 -4.78 -16.10
CA THR A 118 -2.45 -5.66 -15.69
C THR A 118 -1.22 -5.37 -16.54
N VAL A 119 -0.04 -5.29 -15.91
CA VAL A 119 1.26 -5.30 -16.61
C VAL A 119 1.53 -6.63 -17.29
#